data_AF-A0A3A8WK81-F1
#
_entry.id   AF-A0A3A8WK81-F1
#
_cell.length_a   1.000
_cell.length_b   1.000
_cell.length_c   1.000
_cell.angle_alpha   90.00
_cell.angle_beta   90.00
_cell.angle_gamma   90.00
#
_symmetry.space_group_name_H-M   'P 1'
#
loop_
_entity.id
_entity.type
_entity.pdbx_description
1 polymer ?
#
loop_
_entity_poly.entity_id
_entity_poly.type
_entity_poly.pdbx_seq_one_letter_code
_entity_poly.pdbx_strand_id
1 'polypeptide(L)'
;MTINERISEILHYHKELTQKQLAQTIGIAASTVNNWLKLGRSIPAEYIIPISEFLGVDCEFLLTGKHITKKKPQISTDDIEWLSLIHQLPKETQYEFRGEIKGYLKRLNEESVTADEPLGKTGTDDLGK
;
A
#
# COMPACT_ATOMS: atom_id res chain seq x y z
N MET A 1 -6.53 -19.61 -0.97
CA MET A 1 -7.65 -19.05 -1.75
C MET A 1 -7.17 -18.60 -3.12
N THR A 2 -7.69 -19.21 -4.18
CA THR A 2 -7.50 -18.83 -5.58
C THR A 2 -8.37 -17.63 -5.96
N ILE A 3 -8.14 -17.04 -7.14
CA ILE A 3 -9.00 -15.99 -7.67
C ILE A 3 -10.44 -16.49 -7.91
N ASN A 4 -10.61 -17.73 -8.38
CA ASN A 4 -11.91 -18.34 -8.65
C ASN A 4 -12.73 -18.53 -7.36
N GLU A 5 -12.08 -19.05 -6.31
CA GLU A 5 -12.66 -19.17 -4.97
C GLU A 5 -13.06 -17.80 -4.43
N ARG A 6 -12.19 -16.79 -4.57
CA ARG A 6 -12.45 -15.42 -4.10
C ARG A 6 -13.62 -14.75 -4.80
N ILE A 7 -13.71 -14.86 -6.13
CA ILE A 7 -14.87 -14.36 -6.88
C ILE A 7 -16.14 -15.07 -6.39
N SER A 8 -16.07 -16.38 -6.18
CA SER A 8 -17.21 -17.17 -5.70
C SER A 8 -17.64 -16.76 -4.29
N GLU A 9 -16.70 -16.49 -3.39
CA GLU A 9 -16.99 -15.99 -2.04
C GLU A 9 -17.63 -14.60 -2.08
N ILE A 10 -17.08 -13.65 -2.85
CA ILE A 10 -17.65 -12.31 -2.95
C ILE A 10 -19.09 -12.37 -3.49
N LEU A 11 -19.34 -13.12 -4.56
CA LEU A 11 -20.70 -13.34 -5.08
C LEU A 11 -21.62 -14.06 -4.08
N HIS A 12 -21.07 -14.92 -3.20
CA HIS A 12 -21.85 -15.58 -2.18
C HIS A 12 -22.30 -14.62 -1.07
N TYR A 13 -21.42 -13.71 -0.64
CA TYR A 13 -21.71 -12.72 0.40
C TYR A 13 -22.59 -11.57 -0.11
N HIS A 14 -22.43 -11.16 -1.37
CA HIS A 14 -23.19 -10.09 -2.02
C HIS A 14 -24.34 -10.67 -2.86
N LYS A 15 -25.51 -10.88 -2.23
CA LYS A 15 -26.68 -11.53 -2.88
C LYS A 15 -27.25 -10.74 -4.06
N GLU A 16 -26.96 -9.45 -4.14
CA GLU A 16 -27.30 -8.55 -5.24
C GLU A 16 -26.46 -8.79 -6.51
N LEU A 17 -25.30 -9.45 -6.37
CA LEU A 17 -24.39 -9.80 -7.45
C LEU A 17 -24.58 -11.26 -7.84
N THR A 18 -24.69 -11.53 -9.14
CA THR A 18 -24.83 -12.89 -9.67
C THR A 18 -23.81 -13.17 -10.76
N GLN A 19 -23.45 -14.45 -10.96
CA GLN A 19 -22.61 -14.87 -12.08
C GLN A 19 -23.22 -14.48 -13.43
N LYS A 20 -24.55 -14.43 -13.52
CA LYS A 20 -25.28 -14.01 -14.73
C LYS A 20 -25.06 -12.53 -15.02
N GLN A 21 -25.19 -11.66 -14.00
CA GLN A 21 -24.90 -10.23 -14.14
C GLN A 21 -23.42 -10.02 -14.47
N LEU A 22 -22.50 -10.73 -13.80
CA LEU A 22 -21.08 -10.65 -14.11
C LEU A 22 -20.80 -10.97 -15.57
N ALA A 23 -21.34 -12.08 -16.08
CA ALA A 23 -21.18 -12.50 -17.46
C ALA A 23 -21.74 -11.46 -18.45
N GLN A 24 -22.90 -10.86 -18.14
CA GLN A 24 -23.51 -9.80 -18.93
C GLN A 24 -22.64 -8.53 -18.94
N THR A 25 -22.11 -8.12 -17.78
CA THR A 25 -21.26 -6.93 -17.64
C THR A 25 -19.98 -7.04 -18.44
N ILE A 26 -19.33 -8.20 -18.43
CA ILE A 26 -18.06 -8.42 -19.14
C ILE A 26 -18.25 -8.97 -20.57
N GLY A 27 -19.49 -9.10 -21.04
CA GLY A 27 -19.81 -9.43 -22.44
C GLY A 27 -19.55 -10.88 -22.86
N ILE A 28 -19.65 -11.84 -21.94
CA ILE A 28 -19.41 -13.27 -22.24
C ILE A 28 -20.57 -14.18 -21.82
N ALA A 29 -20.54 -15.44 -22.27
CA ALA A 29 -21.54 -16.41 -21.89
C ALA A 29 -21.45 -16.77 -20.39
N ALA A 30 -22.60 -16.90 -19.71
CA ALA A 30 -22.66 -17.30 -18.29
C ALA A 30 -22.04 -18.68 -18.03
N SER A 31 -22.08 -19.58 -19.02
CA SER A 31 -21.41 -20.89 -18.96
C SER A 31 -19.88 -20.76 -18.86
N THR A 32 -19.30 -19.74 -19.50
CA THR A 32 -17.86 -19.45 -19.42
C THR A 32 -17.47 -19.04 -18.00
N VAL A 33 -18.20 -18.09 -17.40
CA VAL A 33 -17.99 -17.68 -16.00
C VAL A 33 -18.16 -18.88 -15.06
N ASN A 34 -19.24 -19.65 -15.22
CA ASN A 34 -19.47 -20.84 -14.39
C ASN A 34 -18.33 -21.86 -14.52
N ASN A 35 -17.82 -22.10 -15.73
CA ASN A 35 -16.68 -23.00 -15.95
C ASN A 35 -15.40 -22.47 -15.31
N TRP A 36 -15.14 -21.17 -15.37
CA TRP A 36 -14.03 -20.56 -14.64
C TRP A 36 -14.16 -20.83 -13.15
N LEU A 37 -15.28 -20.47 -12.55
CA LEU A 37 -15.46 -20.51 -11.10
C LEU A 37 -15.55 -21.95 -10.56
N LYS A 38 -16.36 -22.81 -11.18
CA LYS A 38 -16.62 -24.17 -10.70
C LYS A 38 -15.47 -25.15 -10.97
N LEU A 39 -14.78 -25.00 -12.10
CA LEU A 39 -13.71 -25.92 -12.50
C LEU A 39 -12.30 -25.36 -12.22
N GLY A 40 -12.21 -24.18 -11.59
CA GLY A 40 -10.92 -23.53 -11.30
C GLY A 40 -10.10 -23.22 -12.57
N ARG A 41 -10.75 -22.91 -13.69
CA ARG A 41 -10.03 -22.57 -14.93
C ARG A 41 -9.43 -21.16 -14.82
N SER A 42 -8.30 -20.98 -15.50
CA SER A 42 -7.67 -19.67 -15.62
C SER A 42 -8.61 -18.65 -16.26
N ILE A 43 -8.66 -17.46 -15.67
CA ILE A 43 -9.41 -16.32 -16.18
C ILE A 43 -8.44 -15.48 -17.03
N PRO A 44 -8.76 -15.19 -18.30
CA PRO A 44 -7.91 -14.34 -19.14
C PRO A 44 -7.70 -12.95 -18.51
N ALA A 45 -6.49 -12.42 -18.65
CA ALA A 45 -6.08 -11.18 -17.98
C ALA A 45 -6.97 -9.96 -18.34
N GLU A 46 -7.50 -9.93 -19.56
CA GLU A 46 -8.41 -8.88 -20.06
C GLU A 46 -9.69 -8.72 -19.22
N TYR A 47 -10.12 -9.77 -18.51
CA TYR A 47 -11.32 -9.73 -17.66
C TYR A 47 -11.04 -9.33 -16.22
N ILE A 48 -9.78 -9.27 -15.79
CA ILE A 48 -9.45 -9.03 -14.37
C ILE A 48 -9.94 -7.67 -13.89
N ILE A 49 -9.70 -6.61 -14.66
CA ILE A 49 -10.17 -5.25 -14.30
C ILE A 49 -11.71 -5.19 -14.33
N PRO A 50 -12.41 -5.59 -15.42
CA PRO A 50 -13.87 -5.59 -15.45
C PRO A 50 -14.52 -6.41 -14.32
N ILE A 51 -13.96 -7.57 -13.98
CA ILE A 51 -14.45 -8.38 -12.86
C ILE A 51 -14.24 -7.63 -11.54
N SER A 52 -13.08 -7.01 -11.32
CA SER A 52 -12.81 -6.26 -10.09
C SER A 52 -13.74 -5.06 -9.91
N GLU A 53 -14.03 -4.34 -10.99
CA GLU A 53 -14.98 -3.21 -11.00
C GLU A 53 -16.40 -3.67 -10.72
N PHE A 54 -16.86 -4.76 -11.36
CA PHE A 54 -18.19 -5.33 -11.11
C PHE A 54 -18.36 -5.78 -9.66
N LEU A 55 -17.31 -6.36 -9.06
CA LEU A 55 -17.31 -6.82 -7.68
C LEU A 55 -17.07 -5.70 -6.65
N GLY A 56 -16.71 -4.49 -7.10
CA GLY A 56 -16.41 -3.36 -6.22
C GLY A 56 -15.14 -3.54 -5.38
N VAL A 57 -14.13 -4.25 -5.89
CA VAL A 57 -12.88 -4.53 -5.16
C VAL A 57 -11.65 -4.13 -5.98
N ASP A 58 -10.51 -3.91 -5.31
CA ASP A 58 -9.23 -3.69 -5.98
C ASP A 58 -8.78 -4.93 -6.76
N CYS A 59 -8.22 -4.72 -7.96
CA CYS A 59 -7.68 -5.81 -8.78
C CYS A 59 -6.52 -6.57 -8.09
N GLU A 60 -5.69 -5.88 -7.30
CA GLU A 60 -4.62 -6.50 -6.50
C GLU A 60 -5.21 -7.41 -5.41
N PHE A 61 -6.30 -6.99 -4.76
CA PHE A 61 -7.02 -7.83 -3.80
C PHE A 61 -7.64 -9.05 -4.50
N LEU A 62 -8.27 -8.84 -5.66
CA LEU A 62 -8.87 -9.91 -6.44
C LEU A 62 -7.84 -11.01 -6.80
N LEU A 63 -6.66 -10.60 -7.26
CA LEU A 63 -5.58 -11.50 -7.68
C LEU A 63 -4.85 -12.16 -6.50
N THR A 64 -4.50 -11.38 -5.47
CA THR A 64 -3.57 -11.82 -4.41
C THR A 64 -4.26 -12.20 -3.10
N GLY A 65 -5.47 -11.70 -2.89
CA GLY A 65 -6.19 -11.80 -1.63
C GLY A 65 -5.68 -10.95 -0.49
N LYS A 66 -4.69 -10.12 -0.75
CA LYS A 66 -4.17 -9.18 0.23
C LYS A 66 -4.89 -7.87 0.01
N HIS A 67 -5.62 -7.41 1.02
CA HIS A 67 -6.03 -6.02 1.02
C HIS A 67 -4.77 -5.19 0.98
N ILE A 68 -4.71 -4.28 0.03
CA ILE A 68 -3.69 -3.25 0.06
C ILE A 68 -4.00 -2.40 1.30
N THR A 69 -3.34 -2.69 2.41
CA THR A 69 -3.06 -1.71 3.45
C THR A 69 -1.87 -0.85 3.04
N LYS A 70 -1.66 -0.59 1.74
CA LYS A 70 -1.02 0.66 1.38
C LYS A 70 -2.05 1.70 1.81
N LYS A 71 -1.93 2.18 3.06
CA LYS A 71 -1.89 3.63 3.25
C LYS A 71 -0.90 4.08 2.17
N LYS A 72 -1.37 4.38 0.96
CA LYS A 72 -0.67 5.35 0.13
C LYS A 72 -0.40 6.46 1.12
N PRO A 73 0.86 6.85 1.38
CA PRO A 73 1.08 8.03 2.20
C PRO A 73 0.13 9.07 1.63
N GLN A 74 -0.84 9.48 2.45
CA GLN A 74 -1.79 10.51 2.06
C GLN A 74 -0.90 11.73 1.96
N ILE A 75 -0.41 11.98 0.74
CA ILE A 75 0.34 13.18 0.43
C ILE A 75 -0.66 14.29 0.67
N SER A 76 -0.43 15.02 1.76
CA SER A 76 -1.26 16.16 2.13
C SER A 76 -1.11 17.27 1.09
N THR A 77 -2.01 18.24 1.10
CA THR A 77 -1.85 19.45 0.28
C THR A 77 -0.49 20.13 0.54
N ASP A 78 -0.06 20.13 1.80
CA ASP A 78 1.22 20.71 2.22
C ASP A 78 2.41 19.96 1.62
N ASP A 79 2.37 18.62 1.57
CA ASP A 79 3.41 17.81 0.92
C ASP A 79 3.52 18.12 -0.58
N ILE A 80 2.38 18.39 -1.24
CA ILE A 80 2.34 18.78 -2.67
C ILE A 80 2.95 20.17 -2.86
N GLU A 81 2.63 21.12 -1.99
CA GLU A 81 3.21 22.46 -2.02
C GLU A 81 4.74 22.40 -1.85
N TRP A 82 5.21 21.62 -0.87
CA TRP A 82 6.64 21.44 -0.63
C TRP A 82 7.36 20.84 -1.84
N LEU A 83 6.76 19.81 -2.47
CA LEU A 83 7.30 19.20 -3.68
C LEU A 83 7.35 20.19 -4.85
N SER A 84 6.34 21.04 -5.00
CA SER A 84 6.29 22.10 -6.02
C SER A 84 7.43 23.10 -5.86
N LEU A 85 7.73 23.52 -4.62
CA LEU A 85 8.85 24.42 -4.32
C LEU A 85 10.19 23.77 -4.64
N ILE A 86 10.39 22.51 -4.24
CA ILE A 86 11.62 21.76 -4.53
C ILE A 86 11.88 21.65 -6.04
N HIS A 87 10.84 21.41 -6.84
CA HIS A 87 10.98 21.29 -8.29
C HIS A 87 11.30 22.61 -9.01
N GLN A 88 11.07 23.77 -8.37
CA GLN A 88 11.47 25.07 -8.92
C GLN A 88 12.97 25.35 -8.73
N LEU A 89 13.65 24.61 -7.86
CA LEU A 89 15.07 24.81 -7.59
C LEU A 89 15.95 24.18 -8.69
N PRO A 90 17.13 24.76 -8.98
CA PRO A 90 18.17 24.10 -9.76
C PRO A 90 18.57 22.76 -9.14
N LYS A 91 18.99 21.81 -9.98
CA LYS A 91 19.29 20.44 -9.55
C LYS A 91 20.37 20.35 -8.47
N GLU A 92 21.40 21.18 -8.56
CA GLU A 92 22.46 21.27 -7.54
C GLU A 92 21.92 21.73 -6.19
N THR A 93 21.03 22.74 -6.19
CA THR A 93 20.37 23.25 -4.99
C THR A 93 19.42 22.21 -4.38
N GLN A 94 18.73 21.40 -5.20
CA GLN A 94 17.94 20.28 -4.67
C GLN A 94 18.81 19.27 -3.90
N TYR A 95 20.03 19.00 -4.37
CA TYR A 95 20.95 18.10 -3.67
C TYR A 95 21.44 18.66 -2.34
N GLU A 96 21.74 19.96 -2.29
CA GLU A 96 22.11 20.68 -1.08
C GLU A 96 21.00 20.58 -0.01
N PHE A 97 19.79 21.00 -0.34
CA PHE A 97 18.64 20.93 0.57
C PHE A 97 18.34 19.50 1.02
N ARG A 98 18.44 18.52 0.12
CA ARG A 98 18.28 17.11 0.49
C ARG A 98 19.37 16.66 1.48
N GLY A 99 20.59 17.15 1.33
CA GLY A 99 21.71 16.89 2.24
C GLY A 99 21.46 17.49 3.62
N GLU A 100 21.04 18.75 3.67
CA GLU A 100 20.71 19.46 4.92
C GLU A 100 19.59 18.76 5.69
N ILE A 101 18.48 18.43 5.03
CA ILE A 101 17.35 17.72 5.65
C ILE A 101 17.82 16.39 6.25
N LYS A 102 18.63 15.63 5.50
CA LYS A 102 19.19 14.36 5.99
C LYS A 102 20.11 14.57 7.20
N GLY A 103 20.95 15.61 7.16
CA GLY A 103 21.82 15.97 8.28
C GLY A 103 21.03 16.31 9.54
N TYR A 104 19.98 17.11 9.39
CA TYR A 104 19.10 17.50 10.48
C TYR A 104 18.36 16.30 11.09
N LEU A 105 17.78 15.43 10.25
CA LEU A 105 17.10 14.21 10.71
C LEU A 105 18.05 13.25 11.42
N LYS A 106 19.29 13.10 10.93
CA LYS A 106 20.31 12.28 11.57
C LYS A 106 20.60 12.78 12.99
N ARG A 107 20.79 14.08 13.15
CA ARG A 107 21.03 14.70 14.47
C ARG A 107 19.87 14.49 15.43
N LEU A 108 18.64 14.69 15.00
CA LEU A 108 17.45 14.47 15.85
C LEU A 108 17.38 13.01 16.33
N ASN A 109 17.69 12.06 15.46
CA ASN A 109 17.66 10.65 15.81
C ASN A 109 18.79 10.29 16.79
N GLU A 110 19.98 10.88 16.64
CA GLU A 110 21.10 10.70 17.59
C GLU A 110 20.77 11.29 18.96
N GLU A 111 20.20 12.50 19.02
CA GLU A 111 19.77 13.15 20.26
C GLU A 111 18.68 12.33 20.99
N SER A 112 17.72 11.76 20.26
CA SER A 112 16.71 10.86 20.86
C SER A 112 17.29 9.58 21.44
N VAL A 113 18.32 8.99 20.80
CA VAL A 113 18.97 7.77 21.30
C VAL A 113 19.79 8.06 22.56
N THR A 114 20.47 9.21 22.62
CA THR A 114 21.27 9.62 23.79
C THR A 114 20.42 10.03 25.00
N ALA A 115 19.19 10.51 24.79
CA ALA A 115 18.27 10.87 25.87
C ALA A 115 17.63 9.64 26.56
N ASP A 116 17.55 8.52 25.84
CA ASP A 116 17.01 7.25 26.34
C ASP A 116 18.07 6.34 27.00
N GLU A 117 19.38 6.68 26.87
CA GLU A 117 20.44 6.03 27.63
C GLU A 117 20.45 6.52 29.10
N PRO A 118 20.33 5.63 30.10
CA PRO A 118 20.37 6.06 31.49
C PRO A 118 21.76 6.63 31.80
N LEU A 119 21.79 7.84 32.36
CA LEU A 119 23.00 8.51 32.86
C LEU A 119 23.79 7.55 33.76
N GLY A 120 24.80 6.90 33.18
CA GLY A 120 25.75 6.08 33.91
C GLY A 120 26.42 6.96 34.95
N LYS A 121 26.30 6.58 36.23
CA LYS A 121 26.85 7.28 37.38
C LYS A 121 28.30 7.70 37.09
N THR A 122 28.56 9.00 36.98
CA THR A 122 29.93 9.51 37.06
C THR A 122 30.39 9.27 38.50
N GLY A 123 31.12 8.18 38.72
CA GLY A 123 31.75 7.87 40.00
C GLY A 123 32.79 8.92 40.32
N THR A 124 32.47 9.83 41.23
CA THR A 124 33.47 10.57 42.00
C THR A 124 33.81 9.72 43.22
N ASP A 125 34.61 8.68 43.02
CA ASP A 125 35.15 7.93 44.14
C ASP A 125 36.66 8.17 44.19
N ASP A 126 37.06 8.66 45.37
CA ASP A 126 38.34 8.44 46.02
C ASP A 126 39.45 9.51 45.87
N LEU A 127 39.34 10.55 46.70
CA LEU A 127 40.50 11.22 47.28
C LEU A 127 40.31 11.40 48.80
N GLY A 128 40.79 10.40 49.54
CA GLY A 128 41.52 10.63 50.79
C GLY A 128 40.76 10.37 52.10
N LYS A 129 41.17 9.32 52.80
CA LYS A 129 41.86 9.42 54.10
C LYS A 129 42.54 8.12 54.49
#